data_AF-M4RL16-F1
#
_entry.id   AF-M4RL16-F1
#
_cell.length_a   1.000
_cell.length_b   1.000
_cell.length_c   1.000
_cell.angle_alpha   90.00
_cell.angle_beta   90.00
_cell.angle_gamma   90.00
#
_symmetry.space_group_name_H-M   'P 1'
#
loop_
_entity.id
_entity.type
_entity.pdbx_description
1 polymer ?
#
loop_
_entity_poly.entity_id
_entity_poly.type
_entity_poly.pdbx_seq_one_letter_code
_entity_poly.pdbx_strand_id
1 'polypeptide(L)'
;MLRLNEVKLPLNHNEEALPAAILQKLGIAKEDMLSFEVFKRAYDARNKADILLIYIVDIEVANQAELLEQFVNDPHVRETPDMTYKFVAKAPQNLTSRPVVIGLGPCGLFAALILAQMGFKPIVLERGKAVRERTKDVFGFWRNKPLDTESNVQFGEGGAGTFSDGKLYSQIKDRKHYGRKVLHEFVAAGAPEEILYVSKPHIGTFKLVNMVEKMRAQITELGGEIRFGTRVDKVDIQNNQLTGLHLSNGEYLVCEHAVLAVGHSARDTFEMLYEQGVYVEAKPFSIGFRIEHEQSMIDESRFGDNAGNPILGAADYKLVHHCKNGRSVYSFCMCPGGTVVAAASEAGRVVTNGMSQYSRHERNANSAIVVGITPEQDYPEHPLAGIALQRGLEELAYKVGGENYHAPAQLIGDFLKGKSSQQLGEVKSSYTPGITLTDLSKVVPSFVIEAIQEAIPAFDKKLKGLQRLMAC
;
A
#
# COMPACT_ATOMS: atom_id res chain seq x y z
N MET A 1 -3.29 0.96 32.60
CA MET A 1 -2.95 2.23 31.93
C MET A 1 -4.23 3.00 31.63
N LEU A 2 -4.16 4.33 31.67
CA LEU A 2 -5.19 5.26 31.20
C LEU A 2 -4.86 5.71 29.79
N ARG A 3 -5.87 5.81 28.92
CA ARG A 3 -5.76 6.46 27.62
C ARG A 3 -6.33 7.87 27.68
N LEU A 4 -5.48 8.85 27.40
CA LEU A 4 -5.87 10.24 27.19
C LEU A 4 -5.90 10.56 25.69
N ASN A 5 -7.07 10.93 25.17
CA ASN A 5 -7.29 11.29 23.77
C ASN A 5 -7.28 12.83 23.58
N GLU A 6 -7.04 13.28 22.34
CA GLU A 6 -7.19 14.69 21.92
C GLU A 6 -6.28 15.69 22.66
N VAL A 7 -5.06 15.29 23.05
CA VAL A 7 -4.07 16.24 23.58
C VAL A 7 -3.52 17.06 22.42
N LYS A 8 -3.83 18.36 22.39
CA LYS A 8 -3.46 19.27 21.30
C LYS A 8 -2.30 20.14 21.70
N LEU A 9 -1.26 20.18 20.87
CA LEU A 9 -0.07 20.99 21.11
C LEU A 9 0.38 21.67 19.81
N PRO A 10 0.99 22.86 19.88
CA PRO A 10 1.59 23.50 18.71
C PRO A 10 2.63 22.60 18.02
N LEU A 11 2.78 22.74 16.70
CA LEU A 11 3.74 21.94 15.90
C LEU A 11 5.17 21.96 16.46
N ASN A 12 5.63 23.11 16.93
CA ASN A 12 7.00 23.33 17.40
C ASN A 12 7.06 23.41 18.94
N HIS A 13 6.22 22.64 19.64
CA HIS A 13 6.32 22.52 21.08
C HIS A 13 7.66 21.90 21.51
N ASN A 14 8.03 22.09 22.78
CA ASN A 14 9.18 21.39 23.35
C ASN A 14 8.75 20.02 23.91
N GLU A 15 9.72 19.16 24.20
CA GLU A 15 9.47 17.80 24.68
C GLU A 15 8.71 17.76 26.03
N GLU A 16 8.89 18.79 26.87
CA GLU A 16 8.23 18.93 28.18
C GLU A 16 6.73 19.28 28.06
N ALA A 17 6.28 19.80 26.91
CA ALA A 17 4.90 20.25 26.73
C ALA A 17 3.88 19.10 26.80
N LEU A 18 4.23 17.92 26.28
CA LEU A 18 3.34 16.76 26.30
C LEU A 18 3.17 16.18 27.72
N PRO A 19 4.26 15.87 28.47
CA PRO A 19 4.16 15.54 29.89
C PRO A 19 3.38 16.59 30.70
N ALA A 20 3.67 17.88 30.52
CA ALA A 20 2.98 18.95 31.23
C ALA A 20 1.47 18.96 30.91
N ALA A 21 1.08 18.77 29.66
CA ALA A 21 -0.33 18.68 29.27
C ALA A 21 -1.03 17.46 29.88
N ILE A 22 -0.33 16.32 30.00
CA ILE A 22 -0.85 15.11 30.66
C ILE A 22 -1.10 15.39 32.15
N LEU A 23 -0.09 15.91 32.86
CA LEU A 23 -0.18 16.21 34.29
C LEU A 23 -1.28 17.24 34.57
N GLN A 24 -1.35 18.31 33.75
CA GLN A 24 -2.39 19.33 33.87
C GLN A 24 -3.78 18.74 33.64
N LYS A 25 -3.95 17.87 32.63
CA LYS A 25 -5.25 17.28 32.30
C LYS A 25 -5.73 16.31 33.37
N LEU A 26 -4.82 15.49 33.92
CA LEU A 26 -5.15 14.50 34.94
C LEU A 26 -5.17 15.09 36.36
N GLY A 27 -4.56 16.26 36.58
CA GLY A 27 -4.48 16.89 37.89
C GLY A 27 -3.61 16.13 38.89
N ILE A 28 -2.56 15.46 38.41
CA ILE A 28 -1.67 14.61 39.21
C ILE A 28 -0.28 15.21 39.36
N ALA A 29 0.45 14.79 40.40
CA ALA A 29 1.86 15.14 40.57
C ALA A 29 2.73 14.36 39.57
N LYS A 30 3.96 14.84 39.33
CA LYS A 30 4.88 14.20 38.38
C LYS A 30 5.24 12.78 38.82
N GLU A 31 5.35 12.58 40.13
CA GLU A 31 5.71 11.32 40.77
C GLU A 31 4.63 10.25 40.62
N ASP A 32 3.37 10.66 40.42
CA ASP A 32 2.23 9.76 40.23
C ASP A 32 2.11 9.25 38.78
N MET A 33 2.80 9.90 37.83
CA MET A 33 2.90 9.46 36.44
C MET A 33 4.14 8.57 36.26
N LEU A 34 3.94 7.26 36.36
CA LEU A 34 5.02 6.26 36.33
C LEU A 34 5.67 6.18 34.95
N SER A 35 4.85 6.18 33.89
CA SER A 35 5.31 6.16 32.50
C SER A 35 4.20 6.65 31.56
N PHE A 36 4.56 7.03 30.33
CA PHE A 36 3.58 7.21 29.26
C PHE A 36 4.16 6.82 27.91
N GLU A 37 3.29 6.38 27.00
CA GLU A 37 3.63 6.10 25.61
C GLU A 37 2.68 6.84 24.66
N VAL A 38 3.20 7.26 23.51
CA VAL A 38 2.36 7.84 22.46
C VAL A 38 1.69 6.70 21.70
N PHE A 39 0.39 6.54 21.91
CA PHE A 39 -0.43 5.59 21.13
C PHE A 39 -0.66 6.10 19.71
N LYS A 40 -0.89 7.41 19.55
CA LYS A 40 -1.09 8.03 18.24
C LYS A 40 -0.65 9.48 18.22
N ARG A 41 -0.04 9.92 17.11
CA ARG A 41 0.26 11.31 16.77
C ARG A 41 -0.27 11.64 15.38
N ALA A 42 -1.23 12.55 15.32
CA ALA A 42 -1.75 13.16 14.10
C ALA A 42 -1.42 14.65 14.05
N TYR A 43 -1.74 15.30 12.93
CA TYR A 43 -1.68 16.75 12.82
C TYR A 43 -2.94 17.29 12.14
N ASP A 44 -3.31 18.52 12.48
CA ASP A 44 -4.29 19.32 11.76
C ASP A 44 -3.57 20.46 11.03
N ALA A 45 -3.51 20.34 9.70
CA ALA A 45 -2.88 21.33 8.82
C ALA A 45 -3.92 22.07 7.95
N ARG A 46 -5.18 22.19 8.41
CA ARG A 46 -6.19 22.99 7.70
C ARG A 46 -5.88 24.48 7.74
N ASN A 47 -5.37 24.97 8.87
CA ASN A 47 -4.77 26.29 8.98
C ASN A 47 -3.24 26.14 8.93
N LYS A 48 -2.64 26.40 7.78
CA LYS A 48 -1.19 26.28 7.60
C LYS A 48 -0.34 27.22 8.47
N ALA A 49 -0.95 28.28 9.02
CA ALA A 49 -0.28 29.20 9.94
C ALA A 49 -0.33 28.74 11.42
N ASP A 50 -1.22 27.81 11.74
CA ASP A 50 -1.45 27.32 13.11
C ASP A 50 -1.68 25.80 13.08
N ILE A 51 -0.60 25.08 12.81
CA ILE A 51 -0.61 23.62 12.72
C ILE A 51 -0.52 23.04 14.13
N LEU A 52 -1.46 22.17 14.46
CA LEU A 52 -1.51 21.49 15.76
C LEU A 52 -1.19 20.01 15.61
N LEU A 53 -0.38 19.49 16.52
CA LEU A 53 -0.22 18.05 16.74
C LEU A 53 -1.30 17.57 17.70
N ILE A 54 -1.88 16.42 17.38
CA ILE A 54 -2.97 15.79 18.14
C ILE A 54 -2.47 14.42 18.61
N TYR A 55 -2.37 14.26 19.92
CA TYR A 55 -1.87 13.04 20.54
C TYR A 55 -2.99 12.23 21.18
N ILE A 56 -2.81 10.91 21.13
CA ILE A 56 -3.43 9.95 22.03
C ILE A 56 -2.28 9.29 22.76
N VAL A 57 -2.34 9.28 24.09
CA VAL A 57 -1.30 8.72 24.94
C VAL A 57 -1.88 7.67 25.88
N ASP A 58 -1.14 6.60 26.10
CA ASP A 58 -1.41 5.62 27.16
C ASP A 58 -0.46 5.91 28.32
N ILE A 59 -0.99 5.96 29.53
CA ILE A 59 -0.30 6.50 30.71
C ILE A 59 -0.41 5.48 31.83
N GLU A 60 0.72 5.15 32.42
CA GLU A 60 0.79 4.36 33.65
C GLU A 60 0.84 5.32 34.85
N VAL A 61 -0.07 5.12 35.80
CA VAL A 61 -0.27 6.01 36.96
C VAL A 61 -0.42 5.19 38.23
N ALA A 62 0.01 5.74 39.36
CA ALA A 62 -0.11 5.06 40.66
C ALA A 62 -1.58 4.87 41.09
N ASN A 63 -2.43 5.89 40.90
CA ASN A 63 -3.80 5.93 41.41
C ASN A 63 -4.85 5.73 40.30
N GLN A 64 -4.68 4.70 39.47
CA GLN A 64 -5.51 4.51 38.26
C GLN A 64 -7.02 4.44 38.54
N ALA A 65 -7.43 3.68 39.56
CA ALA A 65 -8.85 3.49 39.87
C ALA A 65 -9.55 4.79 40.26
N GLU A 66 -8.91 5.59 41.13
CA GLU A 66 -9.42 6.89 41.58
C GLU A 66 -9.57 7.86 40.42
N LEU A 67 -8.58 7.91 39.51
CA LEU A 67 -8.64 8.74 38.32
C LEU A 67 -9.76 8.30 37.36
N LEU A 68 -10.00 7.00 37.18
CA LEU A 68 -11.12 6.53 36.35
C LEU A 68 -12.48 6.94 36.91
N GLU A 69 -12.65 6.89 38.23
CA GLU A 69 -13.86 7.36 38.89
C GLU A 69 -14.01 8.88 38.75
N GLN A 70 -12.94 9.64 38.97
CA GLN A 70 -12.92 11.10 38.81
C GLN A 70 -13.29 11.53 37.39
N PHE A 71 -12.81 10.80 36.38
CA PHE A 71 -13.02 11.13 34.96
C PHE A 71 -14.13 10.32 34.29
N VAL A 72 -15.04 9.68 35.03
CA VAL A 72 -16.11 8.82 34.48
C VAL A 72 -16.97 9.49 33.40
N ASN A 73 -17.14 10.82 33.49
CA ASN A 73 -17.92 11.62 32.54
C ASN A 73 -17.07 12.29 31.44
N ASP A 74 -15.74 12.16 31.47
CA ASP A 74 -14.86 12.74 30.46
C ASP A 74 -14.52 11.70 29.37
N PRO A 75 -15.05 11.83 28.15
CA PRO A 75 -14.80 10.85 27.08
C PRO A 75 -13.34 10.82 26.61
N HIS A 76 -12.51 11.78 27.00
CA HIS A 76 -11.11 11.84 26.62
C HIS A 76 -10.21 11.03 27.55
N VAL A 77 -10.65 10.69 28.76
CA VAL A 77 -9.88 9.87 29.73
C VAL A 77 -10.62 8.56 29.92
N ARG A 78 -10.00 7.45 29.52
CA ARG A 78 -10.62 6.12 29.62
C ARG A 78 -9.57 5.08 29.99
N GLU A 79 -10.02 3.90 30.37
CA GLU A 79 -9.11 2.77 30.47
C GLU A 79 -8.52 2.42 29.09
N THR A 80 -7.21 2.16 29.04
CA THR A 80 -6.55 1.67 27.83
C THR A 80 -7.09 0.27 27.49
N PRO A 81 -7.62 0.04 26.28
CA PRO A 81 -8.13 -1.28 25.91
C PRO A 81 -7.01 -2.31 25.83
N ASP A 82 -7.32 -3.58 26.15
CA ASP A 82 -6.42 -4.70 25.87
C ASP A 82 -6.29 -4.92 24.37
N MET A 83 -5.16 -4.49 23.80
CA MET A 83 -4.84 -4.61 22.38
C MET A 83 -3.92 -5.80 22.08
N THR A 84 -3.69 -6.69 23.06
CA THR A 84 -2.82 -7.85 22.85
C THR A 84 -3.47 -8.84 21.88
N TYR A 85 -2.67 -9.33 20.92
CA TYR A 85 -3.17 -10.30 19.95
C TYR A 85 -3.47 -11.63 20.65
N LYS A 86 -4.69 -12.14 20.46
CA LYS A 86 -5.12 -13.42 21.02
C LYS A 86 -4.99 -14.52 19.97
N PHE A 87 -4.03 -15.43 20.16
CA PHE A 87 -3.90 -16.63 19.33
C PHE A 87 -5.14 -17.51 19.52
N VAL A 88 -5.76 -17.93 18.41
CA VAL A 88 -7.03 -18.67 18.43
C VAL A 88 -6.86 -20.18 18.60
N ALA A 89 -5.66 -20.71 18.38
CA ALA A 89 -5.36 -22.12 18.44
C ALA A 89 -3.86 -22.37 18.66
N LYS A 90 -3.52 -23.64 18.87
CA LYS A 90 -2.17 -24.17 18.83
C LYS A 90 -2.19 -25.46 18.03
N ALA A 91 -1.14 -25.72 17.25
CA ALA A 91 -1.04 -26.95 16.48
C ALA A 91 -1.06 -28.18 17.41
N PRO A 92 -1.79 -29.25 17.04
CA PRO A 92 -1.75 -30.51 17.78
C PRO A 92 -0.35 -31.13 17.72
N GLN A 93 0.04 -31.88 18.75
CA GLN A 93 1.34 -32.53 18.80
C GLN A 93 1.56 -33.51 17.63
N ASN A 94 0.49 -34.18 17.20
CA ASN A 94 0.50 -35.15 16.10
C ASN A 94 0.02 -34.52 14.78
N LEU A 95 0.54 -33.34 14.43
CA LEU A 95 0.21 -32.70 13.16
C LEU A 95 0.76 -33.54 11.99
N THR A 96 -0.14 -34.17 11.23
CA THR A 96 0.20 -35.04 10.09
C THR A 96 0.23 -34.31 8.75
N SER A 97 -0.47 -33.17 8.66
CA SER A 97 -0.58 -32.37 7.43
C SER A 97 -0.18 -30.92 7.72
N ARG A 98 0.73 -30.36 6.91
CA ARG A 98 1.21 -28.98 7.02
C ARG A 98 0.36 -28.08 6.13
N PRO A 99 -0.18 -26.95 6.64
CA PRO A 99 -0.93 -26.03 5.81
C PRO A 99 0.00 -25.36 4.78
N VAL A 100 -0.53 -25.12 3.59
CA VAL A 100 0.18 -24.45 2.50
C VAL A 100 -0.30 -23.02 2.36
N VAL A 101 0.61 -22.09 2.07
CA VAL A 101 0.31 -20.70 1.75
C VAL A 101 0.88 -20.40 0.36
N ILE A 102 0.02 -20.00 -0.57
CA ILE A 102 0.40 -19.72 -1.96
C ILE A 102 0.51 -18.20 -2.14
N GLY A 103 1.73 -17.72 -2.37
CA GLY A 103 2.11 -16.31 -2.44
C GLY A 103 2.69 -15.78 -1.12
N LEU A 104 3.75 -14.98 -1.22
CA LEU A 104 4.45 -14.36 -0.10
C LEU A 104 4.37 -12.82 -0.15
N GLY A 105 3.20 -12.30 -0.56
CA GLY A 105 2.80 -10.91 -0.31
C GLY A 105 2.41 -10.67 1.17
N PRO A 106 1.97 -9.46 1.56
CA PRO A 106 1.62 -9.16 2.95
C PRO A 106 0.59 -10.12 3.56
N CYS A 107 -0.40 -10.54 2.76
CA CYS A 107 -1.42 -11.51 3.20
C CYS A 107 -0.79 -12.88 3.50
N GLY A 108 -0.04 -13.45 2.56
CA GLY A 108 0.62 -14.74 2.73
C GLY A 108 1.70 -14.72 3.82
N LEU A 109 2.45 -13.62 3.92
CA LEU A 109 3.46 -13.41 4.96
C LEU A 109 2.86 -13.50 6.37
N PHE A 110 1.74 -12.81 6.62
CA PHE A 110 1.07 -12.89 7.93
C PHE A 110 0.34 -14.22 8.13
N ALA A 111 -0.27 -14.81 7.10
CA ALA A 111 -0.85 -16.13 7.22
C ALA A 111 0.22 -17.16 7.65
N ALA A 112 1.37 -17.16 6.99
CA ALA A 112 2.50 -18.02 7.33
C ALA A 112 3.07 -17.71 8.72
N LEU A 113 3.29 -16.44 9.07
CA LEU A 113 3.81 -16.06 10.38
C LEU A 113 2.90 -16.50 11.52
N ILE A 114 1.59 -16.24 11.42
CA ILE A 114 0.64 -16.61 12.46
C ILE A 114 0.52 -18.13 12.59
N LEU A 115 0.46 -18.87 11.48
CA LEU A 115 0.47 -20.32 11.48
C LEU A 115 1.75 -20.88 12.13
N ALA A 116 2.92 -20.30 11.81
CA ALA A 116 4.20 -20.69 12.39
C ALA A 116 4.27 -20.37 13.89
N GLN A 117 3.80 -19.20 14.33
CA GLN A 117 3.71 -18.82 15.75
C GLN A 117 2.79 -19.76 16.55
N MET A 118 1.75 -20.31 15.90
CA MET A 118 0.87 -21.33 16.49
C MET A 118 1.42 -22.76 16.39
N GLY A 119 2.59 -22.97 15.75
CA GLY A 119 3.28 -24.26 15.64
C GLY A 119 2.85 -25.13 14.46
N PHE A 120 2.09 -24.61 13.49
CA PHE A 120 1.59 -25.39 12.34
C PHE A 120 2.64 -25.67 11.26
N LYS A 121 3.83 -25.06 11.34
CA LYS A 121 4.96 -25.29 10.40
C LYS A 121 4.54 -25.16 8.93
N PRO A 122 3.97 -24.01 8.50
CA PRO A 122 3.40 -23.87 7.15
C PRO A 122 4.44 -24.05 6.05
N ILE A 123 4.01 -24.49 4.87
CA ILE A 123 4.80 -24.46 3.63
C ILE A 123 4.34 -23.27 2.81
N VAL A 124 5.24 -22.36 2.45
CA VAL A 124 4.95 -21.21 1.60
C VAL A 124 5.51 -21.46 0.20
N LEU A 125 4.68 -21.27 -0.81
CA LEU A 125 5.05 -21.37 -2.23
C LEU A 125 4.99 -19.98 -2.84
N GLU A 126 6.13 -19.44 -3.28
CA GLU A 126 6.23 -18.14 -3.95
C GLU A 126 6.78 -18.34 -5.36
N ARG A 127 6.02 -17.88 -6.36
CA ARG A 127 6.40 -18.01 -7.77
C ARG A 127 7.68 -17.23 -8.09
N GLY A 128 7.84 -16.05 -7.49
CA GLY A 128 9.01 -15.22 -7.71
C GLY A 128 10.18 -15.53 -6.78
N LYS A 129 11.18 -14.65 -6.83
CA LYS A 129 12.47 -14.84 -6.15
C LYS A 129 12.53 -14.20 -4.78
N ALA A 130 13.54 -14.60 -4.00
CA ALA A 130 13.94 -13.90 -2.78
C ALA A 130 14.30 -12.43 -3.09
N VAL A 131 14.09 -11.54 -2.13
CA VAL A 131 13.98 -10.10 -2.36
C VAL A 131 15.25 -9.46 -2.94
N ARG A 132 16.44 -9.99 -2.63
CA ARG A 132 17.72 -9.47 -3.16
C ARG A 132 17.89 -9.77 -4.63
N GLU A 133 17.56 -10.99 -5.05
CA GLU A 133 17.58 -11.39 -6.45
C GLU A 133 16.47 -10.67 -7.23
N ARG A 134 15.26 -10.66 -6.66
CA ARG A 134 14.12 -9.90 -7.17
C ARG A 134 14.45 -8.42 -7.41
N THR A 135 15.17 -7.79 -6.48
CA THR A 135 15.60 -6.38 -6.61
C THR A 135 16.53 -6.19 -7.80
N LYS A 136 17.43 -7.14 -8.08
CA LYS A 136 18.30 -7.09 -9.27
C LYS A 136 17.47 -7.20 -10.56
N ASP A 137 16.46 -8.06 -10.58
CA ASP A 137 15.58 -8.24 -11.73
C ASP A 137 14.75 -6.97 -11.99
N VAL A 138 14.09 -6.43 -10.95
CA VAL A 138 13.27 -5.21 -11.04
C VAL A 138 14.11 -3.99 -11.45
N PHE A 139 15.23 -3.74 -10.79
CA PHE A 139 16.09 -2.61 -11.14
C PHE A 139 16.79 -2.83 -12.49
N GLY A 140 17.02 -4.08 -12.86
CA GLY A 140 17.46 -4.45 -14.19
C GLY A 140 16.45 -4.02 -15.25
N PHE A 141 15.18 -4.40 -15.08
CA PHE A 141 14.08 -4.05 -15.97
C PHE A 141 13.94 -2.52 -16.12
N TRP A 142 13.97 -1.79 -15.02
CA TRP A 142 13.95 -0.33 -15.03
C TRP A 142 15.16 0.31 -15.73
N ARG A 143 16.26 -0.44 -15.88
CA ARG A 143 17.48 -0.02 -16.59
C ARG A 143 17.62 -0.69 -17.96
N ASN A 144 16.50 -0.97 -18.63
CA ASN A 144 16.44 -1.54 -19.98
C ASN A 144 16.91 -3.00 -20.11
N LYS A 145 16.96 -3.79 -19.03
CA LYS A 145 17.05 -5.25 -19.16
C LYS A 145 15.68 -5.84 -19.48
N PRO A 146 15.61 -7.06 -20.07
CA PRO A 146 14.34 -7.73 -20.31
C PRO A 146 13.53 -7.91 -19.01
N LEU A 147 12.20 -7.83 -19.13
CA LEU A 147 11.27 -8.18 -18.06
C LEU A 147 11.34 -9.68 -17.75
N ASP A 148 11.55 -10.04 -16.48
CA ASP A 148 11.30 -11.38 -15.96
C ASP A 148 9.84 -11.46 -15.49
N THR A 149 9.01 -12.26 -16.17
CA THR A 149 7.57 -12.36 -15.87
C THR A 149 7.27 -13.10 -14.56
N GLU A 150 8.26 -13.79 -13.97
CA GLU A 150 8.13 -14.45 -12.67
C GLU A 150 8.80 -13.66 -11.54
N SER A 151 9.68 -12.69 -11.85
CA SER A 151 10.41 -11.88 -10.86
C SER A 151 10.36 -10.39 -11.22
N ASN A 152 9.37 -9.68 -10.68
CA ASN A 152 9.07 -8.30 -11.04
C ASN A 152 8.41 -7.54 -9.88
N VAL A 153 7.89 -6.34 -10.15
CA VAL A 153 7.23 -5.50 -9.14
C VAL A 153 6.03 -6.20 -8.49
N GLN A 154 5.38 -7.15 -9.19
CA GLN A 154 4.22 -7.89 -8.69
C GLN A 154 4.64 -9.16 -7.93
N PHE A 155 5.60 -9.91 -8.45
CA PHE A 155 5.92 -11.27 -7.99
C PHE A 155 7.29 -11.41 -7.33
N GLY A 156 7.36 -12.24 -6.29
CA GLY A 156 8.53 -12.48 -5.43
C GLY A 156 8.31 -12.07 -3.98
N GLU A 157 9.35 -12.23 -3.15
CA GLU A 157 9.29 -12.02 -1.70
C GLU A 157 8.73 -10.64 -1.31
N GLY A 158 7.70 -10.63 -0.46
CA GLY A 158 6.94 -9.44 -0.06
C GLY A 158 5.85 -8.99 -1.03
N GLY A 159 5.71 -9.67 -2.18
CA GLY A 159 4.70 -9.41 -3.21
C GLY A 159 4.74 -7.97 -3.72
N ALA A 160 3.58 -7.44 -4.14
CA ALA A 160 3.45 -6.05 -4.62
C ALA A 160 3.75 -4.96 -3.56
N GLY A 161 3.89 -5.34 -2.28
CA GLY A 161 4.19 -4.40 -1.20
C GLY A 161 5.64 -3.91 -1.21
N THR A 162 6.60 -4.70 -1.72
CA THR A 162 8.04 -4.48 -1.53
C THR A 162 8.54 -3.18 -2.18
N PHE A 163 8.23 -2.95 -3.45
CA PHE A 163 8.67 -1.77 -4.21
C PHE A 163 7.61 -0.67 -4.14
N SER A 164 7.30 -0.25 -2.91
CA SER A 164 6.31 0.78 -2.63
C SER A 164 6.79 1.77 -1.56
N ASP A 165 6.03 2.85 -1.38
CA ASP A 165 6.17 3.77 -0.22
C ASP A 165 5.81 3.05 1.12
N GLY A 166 5.10 1.93 1.07
CA GLY A 166 4.77 1.15 2.27
C GLY A 166 3.81 1.88 3.22
N LYS A 167 2.78 2.55 2.70
CA LYS A 167 1.75 3.25 3.50
C LYS A 167 0.87 2.24 4.24
N LEU A 168 0.68 2.43 5.54
CA LEU A 168 -0.02 1.44 6.40
C LEU A 168 -1.29 1.97 7.08
N TYR A 169 -1.83 3.12 6.65
CA TYR A 169 -3.07 3.63 7.22
C TYR A 169 -4.30 2.98 6.55
N SER A 170 -5.29 2.63 7.37
CA SER A 170 -6.56 2.05 6.92
C SER A 170 -7.74 2.77 7.57
N GLN A 171 -8.88 2.78 6.87
CA GLN A 171 -10.14 3.33 7.37
C GLN A 171 -11.09 2.24 7.91
N ILE A 172 -10.63 0.99 7.98
CA ILE A 172 -11.43 -0.12 8.50
C ILE A 172 -11.58 -0.01 10.02
N LYS A 173 -12.75 -0.42 10.53
CA LYS A 173 -12.94 -0.60 11.98
C LYS A 173 -12.30 -1.92 12.41
N ASP A 174 -11.26 -1.83 13.22
CA ASP A 174 -10.51 -2.99 13.71
C ASP A 174 -10.75 -3.23 15.20
N ARG A 175 -11.86 -3.92 15.51
CA ARG A 175 -12.27 -4.24 16.89
C ARG A 175 -11.36 -5.27 17.57
N LYS A 176 -10.58 -6.03 16.80
CA LYS A 176 -9.71 -7.11 17.30
C LYS A 176 -8.23 -6.71 17.30
N HIS A 177 -7.93 -5.46 16.95
CA HIS A 177 -6.58 -4.90 16.95
C HIS A 177 -5.59 -5.67 16.05
N TYR A 178 -6.06 -6.28 14.96
CA TYR A 178 -5.21 -6.96 13.98
C TYR A 178 -4.18 -6.02 13.34
N GLY A 179 -4.55 -4.77 13.07
CA GLY A 179 -3.62 -3.76 12.58
C GLY A 179 -2.48 -3.50 13.56
N ARG A 180 -2.75 -3.53 14.87
CA ARG A 180 -1.71 -3.36 15.90
C ARG A 180 -0.73 -4.54 15.89
N LYS A 181 -1.22 -5.78 15.76
CA LYS A 181 -0.38 -6.97 15.59
C LYS A 181 0.53 -6.86 14.36
N VAL A 182 -0.02 -6.42 13.22
CA VAL A 182 0.74 -6.21 11.99
C VAL A 182 1.89 -5.20 12.20
N LEU A 183 1.59 -4.05 12.79
CA LEU A 183 2.60 -3.01 13.04
C LEU A 183 3.69 -3.48 14.01
N HIS A 184 3.33 -4.22 15.08
CA HIS A 184 4.32 -4.75 16.01
C HIS A 184 5.26 -5.78 15.36
N GLU A 185 4.75 -6.68 14.52
CA GLU A 185 5.61 -7.64 13.80
C GLU A 185 6.53 -6.93 12.80
N PHE A 186 6.06 -5.87 12.14
CA PHE A 186 6.91 -5.04 11.29
C PHE A 186 8.04 -4.36 12.08
N VAL A 187 7.74 -3.78 13.24
CA VAL A 187 8.77 -3.18 14.12
C VAL A 187 9.73 -4.24 14.65
N ALA A 188 9.23 -5.40 15.07
CA ALA A 188 10.08 -6.53 15.48
C ALA A 188 11.01 -6.99 14.34
N ALA A 189 10.54 -6.89 13.10
CA ALA A 189 11.33 -7.12 11.89
C ALA A 189 12.15 -5.90 11.44
N GLY A 190 12.30 -4.85 12.24
CA GLY A 190 13.18 -3.71 11.99
C GLY A 190 12.58 -2.55 11.20
N ALA A 191 11.25 -2.48 11.07
CA ALA A 191 10.58 -1.26 10.63
C ALA A 191 10.70 -0.15 11.70
N PRO A 192 10.60 1.15 11.32
CA PRO A 192 10.72 2.27 12.26
C PRO A 192 9.66 2.23 13.36
N GLU A 193 10.03 2.47 14.61
CA GLU A 193 9.09 2.44 15.74
C GLU A 193 7.94 3.44 15.60
N GLU A 194 8.18 4.56 14.92
CA GLU A 194 7.18 5.58 14.67
C GLU A 194 5.96 5.09 13.89
N ILE A 195 6.05 3.95 13.18
CA ILE A 195 4.88 3.39 12.49
C ILE A 195 3.78 2.96 13.48
N LEU A 196 4.14 2.74 14.75
CA LEU A 196 3.21 2.37 15.81
C LEU A 196 2.30 3.52 16.22
N TYR A 197 2.75 4.77 16.06
CA TYR A 197 2.04 5.94 16.57
C TYR A 197 1.76 7.02 15.54
N VAL A 198 2.54 7.17 14.46
CA VAL A 198 2.26 8.17 13.43
C VAL A 198 0.95 7.83 12.70
N SER A 199 0.06 8.81 12.57
CA SER A 199 -1.29 8.60 12.02
C SER A 199 -1.37 8.19 10.54
N LYS A 200 -0.33 8.52 9.76
CA LYS A 200 -0.18 8.14 8.35
C LYS A 200 1.20 7.51 8.15
N PRO A 201 1.44 6.34 8.75
CA PRO A 201 2.78 5.77 8.79
C PRO A 201 3.16 5.19 7.43
N HIS A 202 4.45 5.20 7.15
CA HIS A 202 5.03 4.59 5.97
C HIS A 202 6.41 3.98 6.30
N ILE A 203 6.84 3.00 5.51
CA ILE A 203 8.11 2.28 5.75
C ILE A 203 9.16 2.64 4.69
N GLY A 204 8.76 2.78 3.42
CA GLY A 204 9.66 2.99 2.30
C GLY A 204 10.37 1.71 1.82
N THR A 205 10.70 1.69 0.53
CA THR A 205 11.14 0.48 -0.19
C THR A 205 12.35 -0.23 0.42
N PHE A 206 13.46 0.45 0.70
CA PHE A 206 14.64 -0.25 1.22
C PHE A 206 14.45 -0.82 2.63
N LYS A 207 13.65 -0.17 3.47
CA LYS A 207 13.30 -0.71 4.80
C LYS A 207 12.39 -1.93 4.65
N LEU A 208 11.45 -1.93 3.70
CA LEU A 208 10.60 -3.08 3.39
C LEU A 208 11.43 -4.30 2.97
N VAL A 209 12.45 -4.12 2.12
CA VAL A 209 13.35 -5.22 1.69
C VAL A 209 13.99 -5.92 2.88
N ASN A 210 14.60 -5.17 3.80
CA ASN A 210 15.23 -5.75 4.99
C ASN A 210 14.21 -6.38 5.94
N MET A 211 13.02 -5.77 6.06
CA MET A 211 11.95 -6.25 6.92
C MET A 211 11.41 -7.61 6.46
N VAL A 212 11.13 -7.79 5.16
CA VAL A 212 10.61 -9.07 4.65
C VAL A 212 11.62 -10.20 4.81
N GLU A 213 12.92 -9.93 4.66
CA GLU A 213 13.97 -10.94 4.92
C GLU A 213 13.98 -11.41 6.38
N LYS A 214 13.81 -10.48 7.32
CA LYS A 214 13.74 -10.80 8.76
C LYS A 214 12.47 -11.59 9.10
N MET A 215 11.33 -11.22 8.53
CA MET A 215 10.09 -11.97 8.74
C MET A 215 10.17 -13.38 8.12
N ARG A 216 10.79 -13.54 6.95
CA ARG A 216 11.10 -14.86 6.38
C ARG A 216 11.95 -15.68 7.35
N ALA A 217 13.02 -15.09 7.88
CA ALA A 217 13.90 -15.79 8.83
C ALA A 217 13.13 -16.24 10.09
N GLN A 218 12.26 -15.39 10.63
CA GLN A 218 11.40 -15.71 11.77
C GLN A 218 10.42 -16.86 11.46
N ILE A 219 9.78 -16.85 10.28
CA ILE A 219 8.92 -17.96 9.84
C ILE A 219 9.70 -19.27 9.79
N THR A 220 10.91 -19.24 9.21
CA THR A 220 11.78 -20.42 9.12
C THR A 220 12.23 -20.92 10.49
N GLU A 221 12.61 -20.02 11.40
CA GLU A 221 13.00 -20.34 12.78
C GLU A 221 11.85 -21.01 13.55
N LEU A 222 10.61 -20.55 13.31
CA LEU A 222 9.39 -21.15 13.85
C LEU A 222 8.98 -22.46 13.15
N GLY A 223 9.82 -22.99 12.25
CA GLY A 223 9.62 -24.27 11.57
C GLY A 223 8.78 -24.20 10.29
N GLY A 224 8.46 -23.00 9.80
CA GLY A 224 7.91 -22.81 8.46
C GLY A 224 8.94 -23.11 7.37
N GLU A 225 8.46 -23.41 6.17
CA GLU A 225 9.30 -23.64 4.99
C GLU A 225 8.86 -22.67 3.90
N ILE A 226 9.81 -22.07 3.19
CA ILE A 226 9.52 -21.10 2.13
C ILE A 226 10.26 -21.54 0.87
N ARG A 227 9.50 -21.82 -0.19
CA ARG A 227 10.00 -22.23 -1.51
C ARG A 227 9.78 -21.10 -2.52
N PHE A 228 10.87 -20.44 -2.89
CA PHE A 228 10.90 -19.45 -3.98
C PHE A 228 10.99 -20.14 -5.34
N GLY A 229 10.66 -19.43 -6.42
CA GLY A 229 10.67 -19.99 -7.78
C GLY A 229 9.69 -21.16 -7.95
N THR A 230 8.65 -21.23 -7.12
CA THR A 230 7.74 -22.37 -7.03
C THR A 230 6.31 -21.89 -7.22
N ARG A 231 5.83 -21.94 -8.46
CA ARG A 231 4.46 -21.56 -8.81
C ARG A 231 3.53 -22.78 -8.70
N VAL A 232 2.30 -22.55 -8.27
CA VAL A 232 1.23 -23.56 -8.32
C VAL A 232 0.53 -23.43 -9.67
N ASP A 233 0.55 -24.49 -10.46
CA ASP A 233 -0.02 -24.53 -11.81
C ASP A 233 -1.40 -25.19 -11.85
N LYS A 234 -1.78 -25.98 -10.83
CA LYS A 234 -3.08 -26.62 -10.74
C LYS A 234 -3.44 -26.98 -9.30
N VAL A 235 -4.72 -26.90 -8.94
CA VAL A 235 -5.26 -27.44 -7.69
C VAL A 235 -5.92 -28.80 -7.93
N ASP A 236 -5.62 -29.81 -7.12
CA ASP A 236 -6.31 -31.11 -7.18
C ASP A 236 -7.52 -31.07 -6.23
N ILE A 237 -8.71 -31.25 -6.79
CA ILE A 237 -9.98 -31.17 -6.07
C ILE A 237 -10.78 -32.43 -6.35
N GLN A 238 -11.11 -33.16 -5.27
CA GLN A 238 -11.91 -34.38 -5.33
C GLN A 238 -13.10 -34.22 -4.38
N ASN A 239 -14.32 -34.46 -4.87
CA ASN A 239 -15.55 -34.30 -4.08
C ASN A 239 -15.66 -32.92 -3.37
N ASN A 240 -15.29 -31.84 -4.08
CA ASN A 240 -15.23 -30.46 -3.57
C ASN A 240 -14.23 -30.24 -2.41
N GLN A 241 -13.26 -31.14 -2.23
CA GLN A 241 -12.20 -31.04 -1.24
C GLN A 241 -10.83 -30.94 -1.93
N LEU A 242 -10.00 -30.00 -1.50
CA LEU A 242 -8.60 -29.92 -1.93
C LEU A 242 -7.84 -31.14 -1.40
N THR A 243 -7.11 -31.81 -2.29
CA THR A 243 -6.28 -33.00 -1.98
C THR A 243 -4.80 -32.78 -2.26
N GLY A 244 -4.46 -31.79 -3.11
CA GLY A 244 -3.09 -31.43 -3.37
C GLY A 244 -2.93 -30.33 -4.41
N LEU A 245 -1.67 -30.06 -4.74
CA LEU A 245 -1.25 -28.99 -5.65
C LEU A 245 -0.24 -29.56 -6.66
N HIS A 246 -0.39 -29.22 -7.93
CA HIS A 246 0.64 -29.44 -8.93
C HIS A 246 1.48 -28.18 -9.07
N LEU A 247 2.79 -28.33 -8.95
CA LEU A 247 3.75 -27.25 -9.00
C LEU A 247 4.37 -27.13 -10.40
N SER A 248 4.85 -25.95 -10.75
CA SER A 248 5.42 -25.64 -12.07
C SER A 248 6.69 -26.42 -12.42
N ASN A 249 7.32 -27.05 -11.42
CA ASN A 249 8.48 -27.93 -11.59
C ASN A 249 8.09 -29.41 -11.82
N GLY A 250 6.79 -29.73 -11.87
CA GLY A 250 6.26 -31.08 -12.02
C GLY A 250 6.04 -31.84 -10.70
N GLU A 251 6.41 -31.28 -9.56
CA GLU A 251 6.14 -31.86 -8.24
C GLU A 251 4.63 -31.85 -7.92
N TYR A 252 4.16 -32.91 -7.26
CA TYR A 252 2.84 -32.95 -6.65
C TYR A 252 2.97 -32.86 -5.13
N LEU A 253 2.32 -31.86 -4.54
CA LEU A 253 2.31 -31.63 -3.10
C LEU A 253 0.95 -32.00 -2.51
N VAL A 254 0.89 -33.05 -1.71
CA VAL A 254 -0.32 -33.43 -0.96
C VAL A 254 -0.67 -32.33 0.03
N CYS A 255 -1.90 -31.84 -0.01
CA CYS A 255 -2.35 -30.72 0.80
C CYS A 255 -3.88 -30.68 0.92
N GLU A 256 -4.40 -30.56 2.13
CA GLU A 256 -5.84 -30.42 2.40
C GLU A 256 -6.22 -29.00 2.82
N HIS A 257 -5.22 -28.19 3.19
CA HIS A 257 -5.39 -26.83 3.69
C HIS A 257 -4.45 -25.88 2.97
N ALA A 258 -4.97 -25.11 2.02
CA ALA A 258 -4.22 -24.07 1.34
C ALA A 258 -4.84 -22.69 1.52
N VAL A 259 -4.00 -21.68 1.73
CA VAL A 259 -4.36 -20.26 1.63
C VAL A 259 -3.93 -19.74 0.27
N LEU A 260 -4.88 -19.24 -0.52
CA LEU A 260 -4.59 -18.57 -1.79
C LEU A 260 -4.38 -17.07 -1.56
N ALA A 261 -3.12 -16.62 -1.52
CA ALA A 261 -2.71 -15.24 -1.25
C ALA A 261 -1.87 -14.66 -2.41
N VAL A 262 -2.28 -14.93 -3.64
CA VAL A 262 -1.50 -14.72 -4.88
C VAL A 262 -1.48 -13.28 -5.41
N GLY A 263 -2.23 -12.37 -4.78
CA GLY A 263 -2.42 -11.00 -5.28
C GLY A 263 -3.26 -10.93 -6.55
N HIS A 264 -3.59 -9.72 -7.01
CA HIS A 264 -4.50 -9.53 -8.14
C HIS A 264 -3.82 -9.63 -9.52
N SER A 265 -2.50 -9.79 -9.57
CA SER A 265 -1.73 -9.86 -10.82
C SER A 265 -1.53 -11.31 -11.30
N ALA A 266 -1.89 -12.32 -10.50
CA ALA A 266 -1.77 -13.74 -10.82
C ALA A 266 -2.86 -14.20 -11.81
N ARG A 267 -2.86 -13.59 -13.01
CA ARG A 267 -3.90 -13.76 -14.05
C ARG A 267 -4.00 -15.20 -14.54
N ASP A 268 -2.86 -15.83 -14.76
CA ASP A 268 -2.72 -17.26 -15.07
C ASP A 268 -3.36 -18.15 -13.99
N THR A 269 -3.17 -17.81 -12.71
CA THR A 269 -3.78 -18.52 -11.60
C THR A 269 -5.30 -18.35 -11.59
N PHE A 270 -5.82 -17.16 -11.90
CA PHE A 270 -7.27 -16.94 -11.99
C PHE A 270 -7.91 -17.68 -13.16
N GLU A 271 -7.23 -17.75 -14.31
CA GLU A 271 -7.63 -18.56 -15.46
C GLU A 271 -7.71 -20.04 -15.07
N MET A 272 -6.64 -20.58 -14.48
CA MET A 272 -6.61 -21.95 -13.98
C MET A 272 -7.77 -22.24 -13.00
N LEU A 273 -7.99 -21.37 -12.02
CA LEU A 273 -9.06 -21.59 -11.02
C LEU A 273 -10.44 -21.64 -11.66
N TYR A 274 -10.70 -20.71 -12.59
CA TYR A 274 -11.96 -20.67 -13.31
C TYR A 274 -12.16 -21.91 -14.19
N GLU A 275 -11.12 -22.34 -14.93
CA GLU A 275 -11.14 -23.55 -15.75
C GLU A 275 -11.36 -24.83 -14.92
N GLN A 276 -10.89 -24.85 -13.67
CA GLN A 276 -11.11 -25.94 -12.74
C GLN A 276 -12.46 -25.88 -12.01
N GLY A 277 -13.33 -24.94 -12.38
CA GLY A 277 -14.68 -24.81 -11.80
C GLY A 277 -14.71 -24.20 -10.41
N VAL A 278 -13.61 -23.58 -9.94
CA VAL A 278 -13.63 -22.78 -8.72
C VAL A 278 -14.48 -21.55 -8.98
N TYR A 279 -15.34 -21.20 -8.03
CA TYR A 279 -16.20 -20.05 -8.14
C TYR A 279 -15.40 -18.74 -8.21
N VAL A 280 -15.67 -17.93 -9.24
CA VAL A 280 -15.05 -16.62 -9.47
C VAL A 280 -16.14 -15.64 -9.90
N GLU A 281 -16.08 -14.42 -9.37
CA GLU A 281 -16.99 -13.32 -9.72
C GLU A 281 -16.20 -12.10 -10.21
N ALA A 282 -16.73 -11.42 -11.23
CA ALA A 282 -16.19 -10.15 -11.67
C ALA A 282 -16.36 -9.08 -10.58
N LYS A 283 -15.33 -8.27 -10.34
CA LYS A 283 -15.34 -7.24 -9.31
C LYS A 283 -14.99 -5.86 -9.89
N PRO A 284 -15.74 -4.79 -9.54
CA PRO A 284 -15.39 -3.42 -9.89
C PRO A 284 -13.98 -3.03 -9.44
N PHE A 285 -13.30 -2.23 -10.29
CA PHE A 285 -11.97 -1.69 -10.07
C PHE A 285 -11.83 -0.31 -10.71
N SER A 286 -10.62 0.25 -10.73
CA SER A 286 -10.37 1.59 -11.28
C SER A 286 -9.14 1.61 -12.18
N ILE A 287 -9.20 2.46 -13.22
CA ILE A 287 -8.13 2.66 -14.20
C ILE A 287 -7.86 4.15 -14.39
N GLY A 288 -6.66 4.51 -14.85
CA GLY A 288 -6.29 5.91 -15.09
C GLY A 288 -4.79 6.09 -15.25
N PHE A 289 -4.29 7.27 -14.88
CA PHE A 289 -2.91 7.68 -15.15
C PHE A 289 -2.16 8.04 -13.88
N ARG A 290 -0.83 7.91 -13.91
CA ARG A 290 0.03 8.46 -12.86
C ARG A 290 0.34 9.91 -13.21
N ILE A 291 0.05 10.83 -12.30
CA ILE A 291 0.35 12.24 -12.46
C ILE A 291 1.58 12.60 -11.63
N GLU A 292 2.46 13.46 -12.15
CA GLU A 292 3.65 13.93 -11.43
C GLU A 292 3.66 15.45 -11.27
N HIS A 293 3.94 15.90 -10.04
CA HIS A 293 4.06 17.31 -9.65
C HIS A 293 5.40 17.52 -8.95
N GLU A 294 6.02 18.70 -9.02
CA GLU A 294 7.14 18.98 -8.11
C GLU A 294 6.67 18.87 -6.65
N GLN A 295 7.42 18.17 -5.80
CA GLN A 295 7.04 17.97 -4.41
C GLN A 295 6.95 19.31 -3.66
N SER A 296 7.82 20.27 -3.97
CA SER A 296 7.81 21.62 -3.40
C SER A 296 6.48 22.34 -3.59
N MET A 297 5.85 22.21 -4.76
CA MET A 297 4.54 22.82 -5.01
C MET A 297 3.46 22.24 -4.09
N ILE A 298 3.49 20.93 -3.85
CA ILE A 298 2.58 20.26 -2.93
C ILE A 298 2.87 20.71 -1.49
N ASP A 299 4.13 20.78 -1.09
CA ASP A 299 4.55 21.22 0.24
C ASP A 299 4.11 22.65 0.54
N GLU A 300 4.37 23.59 -0.37
CA GLU A 300 3.94 24.99 -0.26
C GLU A 300 2.41 25.13 -0.18
N SER A 301 1.70 24.35 -0.98
CA SER A 301 0.23 24.38 -1.01
C SER A 301 -0.40 23.82 0.27
N ARG A 302 0.24 22.81 0.90
CA ARG A 302 -0.30 22.13 2.08
C ARG A 302 0.18 22.75 3.39
N PHE A 303 1.43 23.18 3.46
CA PHE A 303 2.09 23.60 4.70
C PHE A 303 2.57 25.05 4.67
N GLY A 304 2.68 25.70 3.51
CA GLY A 304 3.19 27.07 3.41
C GLY A 304 4.58 27.20 4.02
N ASP A 305 4.76 28.17 4.92
CA ASP A 305 6.04 28.44 5.58
C ASP A 305 6.53 27.28 6.49
N ASN A 306 5.64 26.34 6.83
CA ASN A 306 5.99 25.11 7.56
C ASN A 306 6.47 23.98 6.64
N ALA A 307 6.59 24.20 5.33
CA ALA A 307 7.19 23.23 4.41
C ALA A 307 8.64 22.90 4.83
N GLY A 308 9.01 21.62 4.76
CA GLY A 308 10.31 21.14 5.23
C GLY A 308 10.39 20.87 6.74
N ASN A 309 9.32 21.07 7.51
CA ASN A 309 9.29 20.69 8.92
C ASN A 309 9.49 19.16 9.08
N PRO A 310 10.46 18.70 9.89
CA PRO A 310 10.77 17.26 10.02
C PRO A 310 9.63 16.40 10.58
N ILE A 311 8.71 16.97 11.37
CA ILE A 311 7.56 16.23 11.94
C ILE A 311 6.46 16.06 10.90
N LEU A 312 6.23 17.07 10.06
CA LEU A 312 5.24 17.01 8.98
C LEU A 312 5.70 16.12 7.82
N GLY A 313 7.00 16.16 7.52
CA GLY A 313 7.60 15.47 6.38
C GLY A 313 7.11 16.01 5.04
N ALA A 314 7.29 15.22 3.98
CA ALA A 314 6.80 15.55 2.65
C ALA A 314 5.27 15.50 2.60
N ALA A 315 4.66 16.55 2.03
CA ALA A 315 3.23 16.74 2.02
C ALA A 315 2.49 15.70 1.17
N ASP A 316 1.29 15.36 1.63
CA ASP A 316 0.38 14.45 0.96
C ASP A 316 -0.92 15.13 0.50
N TYR A 317 -1.61 14.48 -0.44
CA TYR A 317 -2.97 14.85 -0.84
C TYR A 317 -3.87 13.65 -1.08
N LYS A 318 -5.17 13.87 -0.90
CA LYS A 318 -6.26 12.95 -1.25
C LYS A 318 -7.39 13.75 -1.88
N LEU A 319 -7.74 13.40 -3.11
CA LEU A 319 -8.65 14.18 -3.94
C LEU A 319 -9.75 13.26 -4.47
N VAL A 320 -10.98 13.78 -4.53
CA VAL A 320 -12.16 13.10 -5.08
C VAL A 320 -13.01 14.15 -5.80
N HIS A 321 -13.54 13.79 -6.97
CA HIS A 321 -14.49 14.59 -7.75
C HIS A 321 -15.52 13.67 -8.39
N HIS A 322 -16.79 14.06 -8.35
CA HIS A 322 -17.89 13.36 -9.00
C HIS A 322 -18.22 14.12 -10.28
N CYS A 323 -17.99 13.47 -11.42
CA CYS A 323 -18.09 14.08 -12.74
C CYS A 323 -19.54 14.09 -13.24
N LYS A 324 -19.80 14.96 -14.22
CA LYS A 324 -21.13 15.07 -14.86
C LYS A 324 -21.52 13.81 -15.63
N ASN A 325 -20.54 13.05 -16.13
CA ASN A 325 -20.77 11.79 -16.83
C ASN A 325 -21.08 10.60 -15.89
N GLY A 326 -21.36 10.86 -14.61
CA GLY A 326 -21.72 9.85 -13.61
C GLY A 326 -20.53 9.08 -13.03
N ARG A 327 -19.30 9.36 -13.48
CA ARG A 327 -18.09 8.72 -12.95
C ARG A 327 -17.54 9.47 -11.74
N SER A 328 -16.80 8.74 -10.91
CA SER A 328 -16.03 9.32 -9.79
C SER A 328 -14.54 9.20 -10.07
N VAL A 329 -13.84 10.34 -10.03
CA VAL A 329 -12.40 10.42 -10.19
C VAL A 329 -11.76 10.70 -8.85
N TYR A 330 -10.68 9.98 -8.51
CA TYR A 330 -9.99 10.19 -7.26
C TYR A 330 -8.49 9.91 -7.36
N SER A 331 -7.72 10.51 -6.45
CA SER A 331 -6.31 10.19 -6.29
C SER A 331 -6.12 8.93 -5.46
N PHE A 332 -5.24 8.05 -5.92
CA PHE A 332 -4.94 6.76 -5.32
C PHE A 332 -3.43 6.55 -5.23
N CYS A 333 -3.01 5.87 -4.15
CA CYS A 333 -1.59 5.55 -3.90
C CYS A 333 -0.66 6.75 -4.13
N MET A 334 -1.02 7.92 -3.57
CA MET A 334 -0.19 9.12 -3.65
C MET A 334 1.11 8.89 -2.88
N CYS A 335 2.24 9.18 -3.51
CA CYS A 335 3.61 8.93 -3.07
C CYS A 335 4.35 10.28 -3.02
N PRO A 336 4.54 10.88 -1.84
CA PRO A 336 5.33 12.09 -1.69
C PRO A 336 6.80 11.81 -2.02
N GLY A 337 7.45 12.77 -2.70
CA GLY A 337 8.87 12.74 -3.05
C GLY A 337 9.30 11.35 -3.52
N GLY A 338 8.58 10.83 -4.51
CA GLY A 338 8.67 9.46 -4.98
C GLY A 338 8.84 9.35 -6.49
N THR A 339 8.65 8.13 -6.98
CA THR A 339 8.87 7.73 -8.37
C THR A 339 7.63 7.02 -8.90
N VAL A 340 7.27 7.28 -10.15
CA VAL A 340 6.38 6.42 -10.93
C VAL A 340 7.19 5.22 -11.40
N VAL A 341 6.69 4.00 -11.24
CA VAL A 341 7.45 2.77 -11.51
C VAL A 341 6.81 1.92 -12.60
N ALA A 342 7.64 1.28 -13.43
CA ALA A 342 7.21 0.26 -14.37
C ALA A 342 6.87 -1.03 -13.60
N ALA A 343 5.59 -1.37 -13.59
CA ALA A 343 5.02 -2.43 -12.75
C ALA A 343 4.44 -3.60 -13.57
N ALA A 344 4.83 -3.72 -14.84
CA ALA A 344 4.40 -4.80 -15.70
C ALA A 344 4.87 -6.16 -15.14
N SER A 345 4.03 -7.19 -15.33
CA SER A 345 4.34 -8.58 -14.98
C SER A 345 4.16 -9.56 -16.14
N GLU A 346 3.68 -9.07 -17.29
CA GLU A 346 3.52 -9.85 -18.51
C GLU A 346 4.26 -9.17 -19.66
N ALA A 347 4.77 -9.96 -20.60
CA ALA A 347 5.47 -9.45 -21.77
C ALA A 347 4.55 -8.63 -22.69
N GLY A 348 5.09 -7.58 -23.32
CA GLY A 348 4.36 -6.76 -24.28
C GLY A 348 3.27 -5.88 -23.65
N ARG A 349 3.40 -5.58 -22.35
CA ARG A 349 2.41 -4.83 -21.57
C ARG A 349 3.09 -3.75 -20.72
N VAL A 350 2.43 -2.59 -20.59
CA VAL A 350 2.89 -1.47 -19.75
C VAL A 350 1.90 -1.25 -18.61
N VAL A 351 2.43 -1.19 -17.39
CA VAL A 351 1.68 -0.88 -16.17
C VAL A 351 2.45 0.14 -15.37
N THR A 352 1.76 1.16 -14.85
CA THR A 352 2.35 2.16 -13.95
C THR A 352 1.91 1.92 -12.51
N ASN A 353 2.82 2.16 -11.57
CA ASN A 353 2.48 2.32 -10.15
C ASN A 353 3.36 3.41 -9.53
N GLY A 354 3.42 3.52 -8.21
CA GLY A 354 4.18 4.55 -7.52
C GLY A 354 4.85 4.03 -6.27
N MET A 355 6.02 4.59 -6.00
CA MET A 355 6.92 4.19 -4.93
C MET A 355 7.53 5.44 -4.29
N SER A 356 7.88 5.38 -3.00
CA SER A 356 8.77 6.35 -2.37
C SER A 356 9.77 5.62 -1.48
N GLN A 357 10.95 6.21 -1.33
CA GLN A 357 11.86 5.83 -0.26
C GLN A 357 11.34 6.36 1.08
N TYR A 358 11.87 5.84 2.19
CA TYR A 358 11.52 6.34 3.53
C TYR A 358 11.81 7.83 3.69
N SER A 359 12.83 8.35 3.00
CA SER A 359 13.17 9.78 3.02
C SER A 359 12.17 10.67 2.29
N ARG A 360 11.39 10.13 1.33
CA ARG A 360 10.46 10.90 0.47
C ARG A 360 11.11 12.19 -0.10
N HIS A 361 12.32 12.05 -0.63
CA HIS A 361 13.14 13.17 -1.09
C HIS A 361 13.37 13.20 -2.61
N GLU A 362 12.67 12.39 -3.40
CA GLU A 362 12.71 12.56 -4.85
C GLU A 362 12.03 13.87 -5.26
N ARG A 363 12.35 14.36 -6.47
CA ARG A 363 11.87 15.67 -6.96
C ARG A 363 10.35 15.78 -7.03
N ASN A 364 9.68 14.68 -7.37
CA ASN A 364 8.27 14.70 -7.71
C ASN A 364 7.38 14.06 -6.63
N ALA A 365 6.24 14.67 -6.35
CA ALA A 365 5.08 13.97 -5.84
C ALA A 365 4.39 13.23 -6.98
N ASN A 366 3.87 12.03 -6.74
CA ASN A 366 3.02 11.37 -7.74
C ASN A 366 1.80 10.69 -7.14
N SER A 367 0.72 10.55 -7.92
CA SER A 367 -0.44 9.72 -7.56
C SER A 367 -1.09 9.12 -8.79
N ALA A 368 -1.82 8.02 -8.63
CA ALA A 368 -2.71 7.56 -9.68
C ALA A 368 -4.00 8.38 -9.62
N ILE A 369 -4.38 9.04 -10.71
CA ILE A 369 -5.68 9.67 -10.89
C ILE A 369 -6.55 8.69 -11.67
N VAL A 370 -7.50 8.07 -10.97
CA VAL A 370 -8.23 6.91 -11.48
C VAL A 370 -9.74 7.12 -11.47
N VAL A 371 -10.40 6.38 -12.37
CA VAL A 371 -11.84 6.37 -12.58
C VAL A 371 -12.36 4.97 -12.31
N GLY A 372 -13.42 4.87 -11.52
CA GLY A 372 -14.08 3.59 -11.23
C GLY A 372 -14.83 3.03 -12.44
N ILE A 373 -14.69 1.73 -12.67
CA ILE A 373 -15.34 0.95 -13.72
C ILE A 373 -16.00 -0.31 -13.14
N THR A 374 -17.16 -0.70 -13.67
CA THR A 374 -17.96 -1.82 -13.15
C THR A 374 -18.21 -2.88 -14.22
N PRO A 375 -18.29 -4.17 -13.84
CA PRO A 375 -18.53 -5.25 -14.80
C PRO A 375 -19.81 -5.03 -15.61
N GLU A 376 -20.89 -4.59 -14.97
CA GLU A 376 -22.22 -4.48 -15.58
C GLU A 376 -22.29 -3.41 -16.67
N GLN A 377 -21.43 -2.38 -16.60
CA GLN A 377 -21.43 -1.25 -17.51
C GLN A 377 -20.28 -1.29 -18.52
N ASP A 378 -19.09 -1.74 -18.10
CA ASP A 378 -17.85 -1.49 -18.83
C ASP A 378 -17.21 -2.75 -19.44
N TYR A 379 -17.51 -3.94 -18.89
CA TYR A 379 -16.93 -5.23 -19.33
C TYR A 379 -17.82 -6.41 -18.88
N PRO A 380 -19.04 -6.55 -19.44
CA PRO A 380 -20.00 -7.55 -18.98
C PRO A 380 -19.62 -8.99 -19.37
N GLU A 381 -20.51 -9.93 -19.02
CA GLU A 381 -20.62 -11.30 -19.57
C GLU A 381 -19.69 -12.38 -19.02
N HIS A 382 -18.47 -12.07 -18.56
CA HIS A 382 -17.53 -13.12 -18.10
C HIS A 382 -16.87 -12.79 -16.75
N PRO A 383 -16.73 -13.73 -15.81
CA PRO A 383 -16.06 -13.49 -14.51
C PRO A 383 -14.63 -12.95 -14.64
N LEU A 384 -13.92 -13.36 -15.71
CA LEU A 384 -12.57 -12.89 -16.03
C LEU A 384 -12.52 -11.69 -17.00
N ALA A 385 -13.66 -11.11 -17.40
CA ALA A 385 -13.70 -10.01 -18.37
C ALA A 385 -12.87 -8.79 -17.94
N GLY A 386 -12.83 -8.51 -16.62
CA GLY A 386 -11.99 -7.44 -16.08
C GLY A 386 -10.48 -7.66 -16.31
N ILE A 387 -10.02 -8.91 -16.27
CA ILE A 387 -8.62 -9.27 -16.57
C ILE A 387 -8.33 -9.08 -18.06
N ALA A 388 -9.25 -9.51 -18.93
CA ALA A 388 -9.12 -9.32 -20.38
C ALA A 388 -9.06 -7.82 -20.75
N LEU A 389 -9.92 -7.00 -20.13
CA LEU A 389 -9.87 -5.55 -20.28
C LEU A 389 -8.52 -4.97 -19.83
N GLN A 390 -8.02 -5.37 -18.65
CA GLN A 390 -6.71 -4.92 -18.17
C GLN A 390 -5.59 -5.24 -19.17
N ARG A 391 -5.51 -6.49 -19.65
CA ARG A 391 -4.51 -6.90 -20.66
C ARG A 391 -4.61 -6.06 -21.93
N GLY A 392 -5.83 -5.81 -22.42
CA GLY A 392 -6.05 -4.97 -23.61
C GLY A 392 -5.56 -3.53 -23.44
N LEU A 393 -5.82 -2.92 -22.27
CA LEU A 393 -5.35 -1.57 -21.96
C LEU A 393 -3.81 -1.52 -21.83
N GLU A 394 -3.21 -2.52 -21.20
CA GLU A 394 -1.76 -2.59 -21.00
C GLU A 394 -0.99 -2.87 -22.30
N GLU A 395 -1.53 -3.71 -23.19
CA GLU A 395 -1.00 -3.94 -24.53
C GLU A 395 -1.09 -2.67 -25.39
N LEU A 396 -2.21 -1.96 -25.29
CA LEU A 396 -2.41 -0.70 -25.99
C LEU A 396 -1.42 0.36 -25.51
N ALA A 397 -1.20 0.44 -24.19
CA ALA A 397 -0.17 1.32 -23.62
C ALA A 397 1.24 0.93 -24.08
N TYR A 398 1.57 -0.37 -24.18
CA TYR A 398 2.85 -0.83 -24.72
C TYR A 398 3.04 -0.45 -26.19
N LYS A 399 2.01 -0.66 -27.03
CA LYS A 399 2.03 -0.30 -28.46
C LYS A 399 2.18 1.21 -28.66
N VAL A 400 1.34 1.99 -27.99
CA VAL A 400 1.39 3.47 -28.07
C VAL A 400 2.66 4.03 -27.45
N GLY A 401 3.24 3.33 -26.47
CA GLY A 401 4.54 3.63 -25.88
C GLY A 401 5.73 3.35 -26.80
N GLY A 402 5.55 2.66 -27.93
CA GLY A 402 6.61 2.34 -28.89
C GLY A 402 7.23 0.95 -28.73
N GLU A 403 6.51 0.02 -28.10
CA GLU A 403 6.87 -1.41 -27.99
C GLU A 403 8.23 -1.67 -27.33
N ASN A 404 8.67 -0.78 -26.44
CA ASN A 404 9.97 -0.80 -25.78
C ASN A 404 9.86 -0.63 -24.25
N TYR A 405 8.68 -0.88 -23.68
CA TYR A 405 8.33 -0.66 -22.27
C TYR A 405 8.38 0.80 -21.78
N HIS A 406 8.55 1.77 -22.69
CA HIS A 406 8.28 3.15 -22.37
C HIS A 406 6.80 3.35 -22.07
N ALA A 407 6.49 4.17 -21.07
CA ALA A 407 5.11 4.54 -20.80
C ALA A 407 4.64 5.64 -21.76
N PRO A 408 3.42 5.55 -22.32
CA PRO A 408 2.81 6.68 -23.01
C PRO A 408 2.61 7.81 -21.99
N ALA A 409 2.99 9.03 -22.36
CA ALA A 409 2.92 10.19 -21.48
C ALA A 409 2.47 11.45 -22.24
N GLN A 410 1.89 12.41 -21.52
CA GLN A 410 1.37 13.64 -22.11
C GLN A 410 1.36 14.77 -21.09
N LEU A 411 1.65 16.00 -21.51
CA LEU A 411 1.53 17.13 -20.60
C LEU A 411 0.07 17.39 -20.23
N ILE A 412 -0.23 17.68 -18.95
CA ILE A 412 -1.58 17.99 -18.47
C ILE A 412 -2.22 19.08 -19.33
N GLY A 413 -1.48 20.14 -19.63
CA GLY A 413 -1.97 21.27 -20.41
C GLY A 413 -2.38 20.89 -21.84
N ASP A 414 -1.72 19.89 -22.43
CA ASP A 414 -2.04 19.39 -23.77
C ASP A 414 -3.14 18.31 -23.70
N PHE A 415 -3.11 17.45 -22.68
CA PHE A 415 -4.17 16.48 -22.35
C PHE A 415 -5.53 17.18 -22.19
N LEU A 416 -5.60 18.27 -21.44
CA LEU A 416 -6.82 19.08 -21.27
C LEU A 416 -7.30 19.75 -22.56
N LYS A 417 -6.41 19.94 -23.54
CA LYS A 417 -6.70 20.52 -24.86
C LYS A 417 -6.92 19.46 -25.95
N GLY A 418 -6.77 18.17 -25.63
CA GLY A 418 -6.81 17.07 -26.60
C GLY A 418 -5.69 17.14 -27.66
N LYS A 419 -4.48 17.55 -27.27
CA LYS A 419 -3.32 17.66 -28.17
C LYS A 419 -2.17 16.78 -27.70
N SER A 420 -1.41 16.16 -28.60
CA SER A 420 -0.18 15.44 -28.22
C SER A 420 0.93 16.41 -27.82
N SER A 421 1.68 16.06 -26.78
CA SER A 421 2.86 16.83 -26.36
C SER A 421 4.07 16.57 -27.26
N GLN A 422 4.88 17.60 -27.47
CA GLN A 422 6.09 17.52 -28.31
C GLN A 422 7.38 17.42 -27.49
N GLN A 423 7.41 18.07 -26.32
CA GLN A 423 8.56 18.09 -25.41
C GLN A 423 8.08 18.22 -23.97
N LEU A 424 8.87 17.69 -23.03
CA LEU A 424 8.62 17.88 -21.60
C LEU A 424 8.91 19.31 -21.16
N GLY A 425 8.19 19.77 -20.14
CA GLY A 425 8.48 21.02 -19.44
C GLY A 425 9.55 20.86 -18.34
N GLU A 426 9.35 21.61 -17.26
CA GLU A 426 10.23 21.62 -16.08
C GLU A 426 10.17 20.28 -15.31
N VAL A 427 8.97 19.73 -15.11
CA VAL A 427 8.78 18.42 -14.51
C VAL A 427 9.28 17.33 -15.44
N LYS A 428 10.34 16.63 -15.01
CA LYS A 428 10.86 15.44 -15.68
C LYS A 428 10.12 14.21 -15.18
N SER A 429 9.86 13.26 -16.05
CA SER A 429 9.24 12.00 -15.62
C SER A 429 10.23 11.19 -14.80
N SER A 430 9.73 10.59 -13.72
CA SER A 430 10.49 9.63 -12.92
C SER A 430 10.33 8.19 -13.42
N TYR A 431 9.39 7.92 -14.33
CA TYR A 431 9.18 6.59 -14.89
C TYR A 431 10.41 6.12 -15.67
N THR A 432 10.88 4.94 -15.32
CA THR A 432 11.96 4.21 -15.99
C THR A 432 11.41 2.86 -16.45
N PRO A 433 11.75 2.35 -17.66
CA PRO A 433 12.89 2.71 -18.52
C PRO A 433 12.83 4.06 -19.26
N GLY A 434 11.64 4.58 -19.51
CA GLY A 434 11.46 5.86 -20.17
C GLY A 434 10.01 6.12 -20.55
N ILE A 435 9.75 7.26 -21.20
CA ILE A 435 8.41 7.63 -21.66
C ILE A 435 8.41 7.91 -23.16
N THR A 436 7.23 7.86 -23.75
CA THR A 436 6.96 8.28 -25.13
C THR A 436 5.85 9.32 -25.11
N LEU A 437 6.17 10.55 -25.53
CA LEU A 437 5.18 11.63 -25.58
C LEU A 437 4.17 11.36 -26.70
N THR A 438 2.90 11.30 -26.33
CA THR A 438 1.81 10.89 -27.23
C THR A 438 0.46 11.43 -26.75
N ASP A 439 -0.62 10.98 -27.36
CA ASP A 439 -1.98 11.25 -26.92
C ASP A 439 -2.50 10.11 -26.04
N LEU A 440 -2.73 10.39 -24.75
CA LEU A 440 -3.25 9.43 -23.79
C LEU A 440 -4.71 9.05 -24.06
N SER A 441 -5.44 9.80 -24.89
CA SER A 441 -6.80 9.41 -25.30
C SER A 441 -6.85 8.06 -26.02
N LYS A 442 -5.70 7.61 -26.55
CA LYS A 442 -5.55 6.36 -27.28
C LYS A 442 -5.45 5.12 -26.40
N VAL A 443 -5.25 5.24 -25.08
CA VAL A 443 -4.89 4.10 -24.22
C VAL A 443 -5.97 3.70 -23.21
N VAL A 444 -7.05 4.46 -23.11
CA VAL A 444 -8.19 4.17 -22.23
C VAL A 444 -9.52 4.52 -22.91
N PRO A 445 -10.67 4.00 -22.43
CA PRO A 445 -11.98 4.38 -22.95
C PRO A 445 -12.25 5.89 -22.84
N SER A 446 -13.02 6.45 -23.78
CA SER A 446 -13.30 7.90 -23.85
C SER A 446 -13.91 8.47 -22.57
N PHE A 447 -14.80 7.73 -21.90
CA PHE A 447 -15.42 8.18 -20.65
C PHE A 447 -14.40 8.40 -19.52
N VAL A 448 -13.26 7.71 -19.55
CA VAL A 448 -12.15 7.90 -18.59
C VAL A 448 -11.46 9.24 -18.87
N ILE A 449 -11.19 9.53 -20.15
CA ILE A 449 -10.58 10.79 -20.58
C ILE A 449 -11.46 11.98 -20.19
N GLU A 450 -12.75 11.93 -20.55
CA GLU A 450 -13.72 12.98 -20.22
C GLU A 450 -13.79 13.22 -18.71
N ALA A 451 -13.86 12.15 -17.91
CA ALA A 451 -13.94 12.27 -16.46
C ALA A 451 -12.67 12.90 -15.86
N ILE A 452 -11.48 12.47 -16.30
CA ILE A 452 -10.20 13.01 -15.79
C ILE A 452 -9.99 14.46 -16.25
N GLN A 453 -10.34 14.80 -17.50
CA GLN A 453 -10.29 16.18 -18.01
C GLN A 453 -11.20 17.11 -17.21
N GLU A 454 -12.37 16.64 -16.74
CA GLU A 454 -13.24 17.41 -15.84
C GLU A 454 -12.66 17.53 -14.42
N ALA A 455 -12.08 16.44 -13.89
CA ALA A 455 -11.64 16.35 -12.51
C ALA A 455 -10.36 17.14 -12.22
N ILE A 456 -9.38 17.16 -13.14
CA ILE A 456 -8.11 17.88 -12.93
C ILE A 456 -8.36 19.36 -12.61
N PRO A 457 -9.20 20.10 -13.36
CA PRO A 457 -9.50 21.48 -13.00
C PRO A 457 -10.24 21.65 -11.68
N ALA A 458 -11.11 20.69 -11.32
CA ALA A 458 -11.79 20.69 -10.02
C ALA A 458 -10.80 20.44 -8.87
N PHE A 459 -9.78 19.63 -9.09
CA PHE A 459 -8.71 19.38 -8.11
C PHE A 459 -7.84 20.61 -7.88
N ASP A 460 -7.48 21.36 -8.92
CA ASP A 460 -6.67 22.58 -8.80
C ASP A 460 -7.31 23.66 -7.90
N LYS A 461 -8.65 23.70 -7.83
CA LYS A 461 -9.36 24.55 -6.88
C LYS A 461 -9.14 24.14 -5.42
N LYS A 462 -8.86 22.86 -5.16
CA LYS A 462 -8.59 22.29 -3.83
C LYS A 462 -7.11 22.32 -3.47
N LEU A 463 -6.24 22.20 -4.46
CA LEU A 463 -4.79 22.25 -4.32
C LEU A 463 -4.22 23.05 -5.50
N LYS A 464 -3.93 24.32 -5.26
CA LYS A 464 -3.49 25.27 -6.29
C LYS A 464 -2.22 24.77 -6.96
N GLY A 465 -2.16 24.82 -8.28
CA GLY A 465 -0.97 24.44 -9.05
C GLY A 465 -1.04 23.05 -9.65
N LEU A 466 -2.05 22.24 -9.33
CA LEU A 466 -2.25 20.92 -9.96
C LEU A 466 -2.43 20.99 -11.48
N GLN A 467 -2.94 22.11 -12.03
CA GLN A 467 -3.06 22.33 -13.48
C GLN A 467 -1.78 22.86 -14.14
N ARG A 468 -0.83 23.40 -13.38
CA ARG A 468 0.32 24.14 -13.92
C ARG A 468 1.53 23.20 -13.97
N LEU A 469 2.02 22.90 -15.18
CA LEU A 469 3.41 22.47 -15.51
C LEU A 469 3.78 20.96 -15.53
N MET A 470 3.06 20.03 -16.18
CA MET A 470 3.27 18.61 -15.80
C MET A 470 3.05 17.56 -16.87
N ALA A 471 3.69 16.40 -16.70
CA ALA A 471 3.47 15.15 -17.44
C ALA A 471 2.51 14.21 -16.66
N CYS A 472 1.54 13.65 -17.39
CA CYS A 472 0.71 12.50 -17.07
C CYS A 472 1.24 11.26 -17.79
#